data_AF-A0A950XSZ8-F1
#
_entry.id   AF-A0A950XSZ8-F1
#
_cell.length_a   1.000
_cell.length_b   1.000
_cell.length_c   1.000
_cell.angle_alpha   90.00
_cell.angle_beta   90.00
_cell.angle_gamma   90.00
#
_symmetry.space_group_name_H-M   'P 1'
#
loop_
_entity.id
_entity.type
_entity.pdbx_description
1 polymer ?
#
loop_
_entity_poly.entity_id
_entity_poly.type
_entity_poly.pdbx_seq_one_letter_code
_entity_poly.pdbx_strand_id
1 'polypeptide(L)'
;DPTTLLMTGLTRDGVYLIEDGEVTAAINNFRFNESPLDLLRRAAEAGVSEVTLPREWGEWATRTAMPSLRIPDFHMSSVSQAQ
;
A
#
# COMPACT_ATOMS: atom_id res chain seq x y z
N ASP A 1 17.87 3.39 9.22
CA ASP A 1 17.79 4.57 10.10
C ASP A 1 16.44 4.53 10.82
N PRO A 2 16.40 4.45 12.16
CA PRO A 2 15.16 4.40 12.91
C PRO A 2 14.26 5.63 12.69
N THR A 3 14.81 6.75 12.24
CA THR A 3 14.03 7.96 11.91
C THR A 3 13.30 7.84 10.58
N THR A 4 13.85 7.10 9.61
CA THR A 4 13.23 6.90 8.29
C THR A 4 12.21 5.78 8.30
N LEU A 5 12.37 4.73 9.12
CA LEU A 5 11.49 3.56 9.17
C LEU A 5 11.24 2.95 7.77
N LEU A 6 12.31 2.57 7.07
CA LEU A 6 12.17 1.90 5.77
C LEU A 6 11.53 0.53 5.93
N MET A 7 10.46 0.28 5.17
CA MET A 7 9.73 -0.98 5.20
C MET A 7 9.70 -1.60 3.80
N THR A 8 10.16 -2.84 3.71
CA THR A 8 10.01 -3.66 2.51
C THR A 8 8.71 -4.42 2.58
N GLY A 9 7.89 -4.32 1.54
CA GLY A 9 6.64 -5.05 1.41
C GLY A 9 6.44 -5.62 0.02
N LEU A 10 5.40 -6.44 -0.09
CA LEU A 10 4.94 -7.07 -1.32
C LEU A 10 3.44 -6.83 -1.43
N THR A 11 2.98 -6.34 -2.57
CA THR A 11 1.53 -6.27 -2.84
C THR A 11 0.96 -7.69 -2.96
N ARG A 12 -0.25 -7.91 -2.46
CA ARG A 12 -0.95 -9.21 -2.50
C ARG A 12 -2.45 -8.97 -2.61
N ASP A 13 -3.19 -9.99 -3.05
CA ASP A 13 -4.65 -10.00 -3.26
C ASP A 13 -5.17 -9.12 -4.40
N GLY A 14 -4.29 -8.75 -5.33
CA GLY A 14 -4.65 -8.05 -6.56
C GLY A 14 -4.10 -6.62 -6.57
N VAL A 15 -3.30 -6.33 -7.59
CA VAL A 15 -2.96 -4.96 -7.97
C VAL A 15 -3.75 -4.67 -9.23
N TYR A 16 -4.38 -3.49 -9.27
CA TYR A 16 -5.27 -3.11 -10.35
C TYR A 16 -4.76 -1.83 -11.02
N LEU A 17 -4.75 -1.82 -12.35
CA LEU A 17 -4.45 -0.66 -13.15
C LEU A 17 -5.68 0.22 -13.23
N ILE A 18 -5.50 1.53 -12.97
CA ILE A 18 -6.53 2.55 -13.14
C ILE A 18 -6.13 3.45 -14.30
N GLU A 19 -6.99 3.56 -15.30
CA GLU A 19 -6.83 4.47 -16.45
C GLU A 19 -8.11 5.28 -16.60
N ASP A 20 -7.98 6.59 -16.78
CA ASP A 20 -9.13 7.53 -16.90
C ASP A 20 -10.17 7.43 -15.76
N GLY A 21 -9.72 7.05 -14.56
CA GLY A 21 -10.56 6.91 -13.38
C GLY A 21 -11.25 5.55 -13.24
N GLU A 22 -11.05 4.62 -14.18
CA GLU A 22 -11.66 3.30 -14.19
C GLU A 22 -10.63 2.20 -14.02
N VAL A 23 -11.02 1.09 -13.39
CA VAL A 23 -10.17 -0.11 -13.28
C VAL A 23 -10.17 -0.85 -14.61
N THR A 24 -9.02 -0.94 -15.27
CA THR A 24 -8.92 -1.52 -16.63
C THR A 24 -8.32 -2.92 -16.67
N ALA A 25 -7.46 -3.28 -15.71
CA ALA A 25 -6.83 -4.59 -15.67
C ALA A 25 -6.35 -4.98 -14.26
N ALA A 26 -6.27 -6.29 -14.01
CA ALA A 26 -5.42 -6.82 -12.94
C ALA A 26 -3.98 -6.95 -13.45
N ILE A 27 -3.01 -6.51 -12.66
CA ILE A 27 -1.59 -6.53 -12.99
C ILE A 27 -0.79 -7.34 -11.97
N ASN A 28 0.51 -7.53 -12.26
CA ASN A 28 1.41 -8.30 -11.41
C ASN A 28 1.54 -7.69 -10.01
N ASN A 29 2.00 -8.51 -9.07
CA ASN A 29 2.43 -7.99 -7.77
C ASN A 29 3.76 -7.26 -7.90
N PHE A 30 4.00 -6.33 -6.97
CA PHE A 30 5.24 -5.56 -6.91
C PHE A 30 5.83 -5.61 -5.51
N ARG A 31 7.16 -5.63 -5.46
CA ARG A 31 7.87 -5.27 -4.25
C ARG A 31 7.92 -3.75 -4.13
N PHE A 32 7.97 -3.28 -2.90
CA PHE A 32 8.27 -1.89 -2.59
C PHE A 32 9.20 -1.82 -1.40
N ASN A 33 9.94 -0.72 -1.29
CA ASN A 33 10.81 -0.44 -0.17
C ASN A 33 10.70 1.06 0.15
N GLU A 34 9.72 1.38 0.98
CA GLU A 34 9.26 2.75 1.22
C GLU A 34 9.04 2.97 2.71
N SER A 35 9.16 4.22 3.16
CA SER A 35 8.82 4.59 4.52
C SER A 35 7.33 4.88 4.63
N PRO A 36 6.57 4.25 5.57
CA PRO A 36 5.19 4.63 5.81
C PRO A 36 5.06 6.09 6.30
N LEU A 37 6.09 6.66 6.93
CA LEU A 37 6.10 8.07 7.32
C LEU A 37 6.19 8.98 6.08
N ASP A 38 7.04 8.63 5.12
CA ASP A 38 7.19 9.42 3.89
C ASP A 38 6.01 9.23 2.95
N LEU A 39 5.40 8.04 2.94
CA LEU A 39 4.13 7.78 2.25
C LEU A 39 3.01 8.69 2.79
N LEU A 40 2.85 8.78 4.11
CA LEU A 40 1.85 9.66 4.74
C LEU A 40 2.11 11.14 4.45
N ARG A 41 3.36 11.59 4.39
CA ARG A 41 3.72 12.97 4.02
C ARG A 41 3.33 13.34 2.58
N ARG A 42 3.28 12.35 1.69
CA ARG A 42 3.00 12.52 0.25
C ARG A 42 1.56 12.18 -0.14
N ALA A 43 0.74 11.71 0.80
CA ALA A 43 -0.66 11.40 0.53
C ALA A 43 -1.39 12.66 0.06
N ALA A 44 -1.91 12.63 -1.17
CA ALA A 44 -2.62 13.73 -1.79
C ALA A 44 -4.11 13.73 -1.42
N GLU A 45 -4.68 12.56 -1.23
CA GLU A 45 -6.09 12.36 -0.86
C GLU A 45 -6.21 11.21 0.13
N ALA A 46 -7.21 11.31 1.00
CA ALA A 46 -7.60 10.26 1.94
C ALA A 46 -9.11 10.03 1.83
N GLY A 47 -9.50 8.76 1.75
CA GLY A 47 -10.90 8.34 1.79
C GLY A 47 -11.49 8.36 3.19
N VAL A 48 -12.69 7.79 3.33
CA VAL A 48 -13.29 7.52 4.64
C VAL A 48 -12.53 6.37 5.31
N SER A 49 -12.26 6.51 6.60
CA SER A 49 -11.61 5.45 7.37
C SER A 49 -12.57 4.28 7.59
N GLU A 50 -12.11 3.07 7.26
CA GLU A 50 -12.88 1.84 7.42
C GLU A 50 -12.10 0.83 8.26
N VAL A 51 -12.80 -0.12 8.88
CA VAL A 51 -12.17 -1.20 9.64
C VAL A 51 -11.36 -2.08 8.68
N THR A 52 -10.08 -2.28 9.01
CA THR A 52 -9.17 -3.11 8.21
C THR A 52 -8.66 -4.29 9.03
N LEU A 53 -8.36 -5.39 8.34
CA LEU A 53 -7.72 -6.55 8.94
C LEU A 53 -6.21 -6.41 8.84
N PRO A 54 -5.48 -6.28 9.97
CA PRO A 54 -4.03 -6.32 9.93
C PRO A 54 -3.61 -7.77 9.67
N ARG A 55 -2.94 -8.01 8.55
CA ARG A 55 -2.43 -9.35 8.24
C ARG A 55 -1.17 -9.66 9.02
N GLU A 56 -0.05 -9.06 8.63
CA GLU A 56 1.26 -9.37 9.20
C GLU A 56 1.34 -9.08 10.70
N TRP A 57 0.53 -8.14 11.19
CA TRP A 57 0.51 -7.72 12.60
C TRP A 57 -0.80 -8.08 13.29
N GLY A 58 -1.56 -9.05 12.76
CA GLY A 58 -2.87 -9.43 13.25
C GLY A 58 -2.91 -9.81 14.73
N GLU A 59 -1.79 -10.27 15.29
CA GLU A 59 -1.67 -10.62 16.72
C GLU A 59 -1.53 -9.40 17.64
N TRP A 60 -1.00 -8.28 17.15
CA TRP A 60 -0.71 -7.09 17.96
C TRP A 60 -1.60 -5.88 17.63
N ALA A 61 -2.15 -5.82 16.42
CA ALA A 61 -2.91 -4.69 15.90
C ALA A 61 -4.39 -5.04 15.60
N THR A 62 -4.99 -5.96 16.36
CA THR A 62 -6.32 -6.57 16.11
C THR A 62 -7.50 -5.60 15.88
N ARG A 63 -7.37 -4.31 16.22
CA ARG A 63 -8.37 -3.27 15.98
C ARG A 63 -7.75 -2.14 15.18
N THR A 64 -7.71 -2.31 13.86
CA THR A 64 -7.17 -1.29 12.95
C THR A 64 -8.29 -0.74 12.06
N ALA A 65 -8.26 0.56 11.84
CA ALA A 65 -9.03 1.22 10.81
C ALA A 65 -8.11 2.15 10.02
N MET A 66 -8.25 2.19 8.71
CA MET A 66 -7.46 3.02 7.83
C MET A 66 -8.31 3.52 6.65
N PRO A 67 -8.10 4.75 6.18
CA PRO A 67 -8.67 5.20 4.92
C PRO A 67 -7.88 4.62 3.73
N SER A 68 -8.50 4.60 2.55
CA SER A 68 -7.74 4.53 1.31
C SER A 68 -6.89 5.81 1.16
N LEU A 69 -5.66 5.67 0.66
CA LEU A 69 -4.75 6.79 0.45
C LEU A 69 -4.33 6.85 -1.02
N ARG A 70 -4.38 8.05 -1.60
CA ARG A 70 -3.80 8.32 -2.92
C ARG A 70 -2.41 8.89 -2.73
N ILE A 71 -1.40 8.15 -3.17
CA ILE A 71 0.01 8.58 -3.14
C ILE A 71 0.48 8.68 -4.59
N PRO A 72 0.73 9.89 -5.11
CA PRO A 72 0.94 10.12 -6.55
C PRO A 72 2.21 9.46 -7.09
N ASP A 73 3.18 9.20 -6.22
CA ASP A 73 4.53 8.78 -6.55
C ASP A 73 4.97 7.58 -5.69
N PHE A 74 4.04 6.65 -5.43
CA PHE A 74 4.36 5.39 -4.76
C PHE A 74 5.32 4.55 -5.62
N HIS A 75 6.53 4.28 -5.13
CA HIS A 75 7.54 3.59 -5.91
C HIS A 75 7.42 2.05 -5.81
N MET A 76 6.97 1.44 -6.91
CA MET A 76 6.98 -0.02 -7.09
C MET A 76 8.31 -0.46 -7.72
N SER A 77 9.15 -1.15 -6.94
CA SER A 77 10.56 -1.34 -7.28
C SER A 77 10.82 -2.48 -8.25
N SER A 78 10.11 -3.61 -8.12
CA SER A 78 10.27 -4.74 -9.02
C SER A 78 9.02 -5.60 -9.13
N VAL A 79 8.83 -6.21 -10.29
CA VAL A 79 7.76 -7.19 -10.54
C VAL A 79 8.02 -8.43 -9.70
N SER A 80 7.00 -8.88 -8.98
CA SER A 80 6.96 -10.17 -8.31
C SER A 80 5.91 -11.03 -8.98
N GLN A 81 6.27 -12.26 -9.33
CA GLN A 81 5.25 -13.20 -9.80
C GLN A 81 4.27 -13.50 -8.67
N ALA A 82 2.98 -13.47 -8.99
CA ALA A 82 1.97 -14.05 -8.12
C ALA A 82 2.20 -15.56 -8.09
N GLN A 83 2.37 -16.12 -6.90
CA GLN A 83 2.30 -17.57 -6.67
C GLN A 83 0.85 -17.95 -6.38
#